data_AF-A0A345UHI4-F1
#
_entry.id   AF-A0A345UHI4-F1
#
_cell.length_a   1.000
_cell.length_b   1.000
_cell.length_c   1.000
_cell.angle_alpha   90.00
_cell.angle_beta   90.00
_cell.angle_gamma   90.00
#
_symmetry.space_group_name_H-M   'P 1'
#
loop_
_entity.id
_entity.type
_entity.pdbx_description
1 polymer ?
#
loop_
_entity_poly.entity_id
_entity_poly.type
_entity_poly.pdbx_seq_one_letter_code
_entity_poly.pdbx_strand_id
1 'polypeptide(L)'
;MRALFKNHPLWWGLLLTGTLLVSLITTKSGLSFFNLLNSMAGHLLFATIIAVVPALIFWLLKRPLSTQWIMVLFTVGWTILAAANLWAMP
;
A
#
# COMPACT_ATOMS: atom_id res chain seq x y z
N MET A 1 -7.76 11.01 -8.98
CA MET A 1 -7.40 10.64 -7.59
C MET A 1 -8.51 10.91 -6.57
N ARG A 2 -9.17 12.09 -6.53
CA ARG A 2 -10.24 12.37 -5.53
C ARG A 2 -11.36 11.32 -5.45
N ALA A 3 -11.77 10.75 -6.59
CA ALA A 3 -12.78 9.68 -6.64
C ALA A 3 -12.33 8.39 -5.93
N LEU A 4 -11.04 8.06 -5.97
CA LEU A 4 -10.49 6.83 -5.42
C LEU A 4 -10.51 6.80 -3.88
N PHE A 5 -10.33 7.97 -3.25
CA PHE A 5 -10.43 8.13 -1.80
C PHE A 5 -11.88 8.23 -1.30
N LYS A 6 -12.75 8.93 -2.05
CA LYS A 6 -14.14 9.15 -1.61
C LYS A 6 -15.06 7.95 -1.87
N ASN A 7 -14.82 7.19 -2.94
CA ASN A 7 -15.77 6.16 -3.38
C ASN A 7 -15.45 4.76 -2.84
N HIS A 8 -14.28 4.58 -2.20
CA HIS A 8 -13.84 3.27 -1.69
C HIS A 8 -13.36 3.33 -0.23
N PRO A 9 -14.14 3.90 0.70
CA PRO A 9 -13.72 4.06 2.09
C PRO A 9 -13.46 2.72 2.78
N LEU A 10 -14.23 1.68 2.46
CA LEU A 10 -14.08 0.36 3.04
C LEU A 10 -12.76 -0.30 2.62
N TRP A 11 -12.36 -0.14 1.35
CA TRP A 11 -11.07 -0.65 0.86
C TRP A 11 -9.90 0.06 1.55
N TRP A 12 -9.94 1.40 1.66
CA TRP A 12 -8.92 2.15 2.41
C TRP A 12 -8.87 1.76 3.88
N GLY A 13 -10.04 1.57 4.52
CA GLY A 13 -10.13 1.12 5.90
C GLY A 13 -9.42 -0.22 6.10
N LEU A 14 -9.76 -1.23 5.29
CA LEU A 14 -9.09 -2.54 5.34
C LEU A 14 -7.58 -2.45 5.11
N LEU A 15 -7.16 -1.63 4.15
CA LEU A 15 -5.75 -1.49 3.80
C LEU A 15 -4.96 -0.78 4.92
N LEU A 16 -5.53 0.25 5.54
CA LEU A 16 -4.93 0.95 6.68
C LEU A 16 -4.86 0.04 7.92
N THR A 17 -5.94 -0.69 8.22
CA THR A 17 -5.95 -1.66 9.31
C THR A 17 -4.92 -2.77 9.09
N GLY A 18 -4.87 -3.34 7.89
CA GLY A 18 -3.85 -4.34 7.54
C GLY A 18 -2.43 -3.79 7.67
N THR A 19 -2.19 -2.56 7.18
CA THR A 19 -0.89 -1.89 7.29
C THR A 19 -0.49 -1.72 8.76
N LEU A 20 -1.41 -1.25 9.60
CA LEU A 20 -1.17 -1.10 11.03
C LEU A 20 -0.80 -2.43 11.67
N LEU A 21 -1.54 -3.50 11.39
CA LEU A 21 -1.27 -4.83 11.95
C LEU A 21 0.10 -5.35 11.55
N VAL A 22 0.44 -5.30 10.25
CA VAL A 22 1.75 -5.75 9.75
C VAL A 22 2.87 -4.90 10.36
N SER A 23 2.70 -3.57 10.41
CA SER A 23 3.69 -2.68 11.01
C SER A 23 3.87 -2.93 12.52
N LEU A 24 2.81 -3.23 13.26
CA LEU A 24 2.90 -3.59 14.68
C LEU A 24 3.66 -4.89 14.88
N ILE A 25 3.39 -5.90 14.05
CA ILE A 25 4.04 -7.21 14.13
C ILE A 25 5.52 -7.09 13.77
N THR A 26 5.85 -6.37 12.70
CA THR A 26 7.20 -6.33 12.12
C THR A 26 8.15 -5.33 12.78
N THR A 27 7.68 -4.44 13.64
CA THR A 27 8.53 -3.45 14.34
C THR A 27 9.26 -4.12 15.51
N LYS A 28 10.50 -4.55 15.26
CA LYS A 28 11.32 -5.35 16.20
C LYS A 28 11.90 -4.58 17.40
N SER A 29 12.02 -3.26 17.33
CA SER A 29 12.75 -2.45 18.31
C SER A 29 11.87 -1.32 18.83
N GLY A 30 11.47 -1.44 20.11
CA GLY A 30 10.79 -0.43 20.92
C GLY A 30 9.64 0.27 20.20
N LEU A 31 8.39 -0.08 20.54
CA LEU A 31 7.18 0.56 20.03
C LEU A 31 7.21 2.09 20.23
N SER A 32 7.86 2.77 19.30
CA SER A 32 7.93 4.20 19.16
C SER A 32 6.94 4.56 18.07
N PHE A 33 6.10 5.54 18.37
CA PHE A 33 5.11 6.06 17.43
C PHE A 33 5.74 6.38 16.05
N PHE A 34 6.96 6.94 16.03
CA PHE A 34 7.65 7.29 14.79
C PHE A 34 8.11 6.06 14.00
N ASN A 35 8.52 4.97 14.66
CA ASN A 35 8.92 3.74 13.98
C ASN A 35 7.70 3.08 13.31
N LEU A 36 6.57 3.06 14.02
CA LEU A 36 5.32 2.55 13.48
C LEU A 36 4.84 3.40 12.30
N LEU A 37 4.84 4.73 12.44
CA LEU A 37 4.46 5.65 11.38
C LEU A 37 5.35 5.51 10.15
N ASN A 38 6.67 5.39 10.33
CA ASN A 38 7.61 5.16 9.24
C ASN A 38 7.36 3.82 8.54
N SER A 39 7.10 2.75 9.29
CA SER A 39 6.75 1.45 8.72
C SER A 39 5.46 1.51 7.91
N MET A 40 4.42 2.15 8.44
CA MET A 40 3.14 2.29 7.75
C MET A 40 3.28 3.16 6.48
N ALA A 41 4.00 4.28 6.57
CA ALA A 41 4.29 5.14 5.43
C ALA A 41 5.09 4.40 4.35
N GLY A 42 6.07 3.57 4.73
CA GLY A 42 6.82 2.72 3.82
C GLY A 42 5.94 1.78 3.00
N HIS A 43 4.98 1.11 3.64
CA HIS A 43 4.02 0.24 2.96
C HIS A 43 3.16 0.99 1.94
N LEU A 44 2.61 2.13 2.35
CA LEU A 44 1.74 2.93 1.48
C LEU A 44 2.52 3.56 0.32
N LEU A 45 3.74 4.05 0.56
CA LEU A 45 4.59 4.63 -0.47
C LEU A 45 5.01 3.58 -1.50
N PHE A 46 5.46 2.41 -1.05
CA PHE A 46 5.84 1.31 -1.94
C PHE A 46 4.66 0.87 -2.80
N ALA A 47 3.50 0.62 -2.19
CA ALA A 47 2.28 0.27 -2.91
C ALA A 47 1.85 1.35 -3.92
N THR A 48 2.02 2.62 -3.56
CA THR A 48 1.77 3.75 -4.47
C THR A 48 2.69 3.70 -5.68
N ILE A 49 4.00 3.50 -5.49
CA ILE A 49 4.97 3.42 -6.59
C ILE A 49 4.61 2.27 -7.54
N ILE A 50 4.32 1.09 -6.99
CA ILE A 50 3.93 -0.09 -7.78
C ILE A 50 2.64 0.15 -8.57
N ALA A 51 1.67 0.89 -8.03
CA ALA A 51 0.43 1.20 -8.75
C ALA A 51 0.57 2.33 -9.77
N VAL A 52 1.34 3.37 -9.44
CA VAL A 52 1.47 4.58 -10.27
C VAL A 52 2.31 4.32 -11.52
N VAL A 53 3.39 3.55 -11.43
CA VAL A 53 4.27 3.30 -12.60
C VAL A 53 3.50 2.65 -13.76
N PRO A 54 2.78 1.52 -13.58
CA PRO A 54 1.95 0.97 -14.65
C PRO A 54 0.82 1.91 -15.07
N ALA A 55 0.16 2.58 -14.12
CA ALA A 55 -0.93 3.51 -14.46
C ALA A 55 -0.46 4.65 -15.37
N LEU A 56 0.74 5.20 -15.13
CA LEU A 56 1.36 6.22 -15.97
C LEU A 56 1.69 5.68 -17.37
N ILE A 57 2.28 4.48 -17.47
CA ILE A 57 2.59 3.85 -18.76
C ILE A 57 1.30 3.68 -19.59
N PHE A 58 0.25 3.12 -18.99
CA PHE A 58 -1.03 2.92 -19.67
C PHE A 58 -1.73 4.24 -20.04
N TRP A 59 -1.56 5.27 -19.22
CA TRP A 59 -2.03 6.62 -19.54
C TRP A 59 -1.29 7.21 -20.76
N LEU A 60 0.04 7.07 -20.83
CA LEU A 60 0.84 7.51 -21.98
C LEU A 60 0.45 6.78 -23.28
N LEU A 61 0.02 5.52 -23.17
CA LEU A 61 -0.50 4.72 -24.29
C LEU A 61 -1.96 5.05 -24.66
N LYS A 62 -2.55 6.11 -24.07
CA LYS A 62 -3.96 6.51 -24.25
C LYS A 62 -4.97 5.41 -23.88
N ARG A 63 -4.59 4.49 -22.99
CA ARG A 63 -5.42 3.39 -22.49
C ARG A 63 -5.42 3.40 -20.95
N PRO A 64 -6.00 4.44 -20.31
CA PRO A 64 -5.93 4.58 -18.86
C PRO A 64 -6.53 3.36 -18.14
N LEU A 65 -5.85 2.91 -17.09
CA LEU A 65 -6.37 1.84 -16.24
C LEU A 65 -7.63 2.30 -15.51
N SER A 66 -8.57 1.38 -15.33
CA SER A 66 -9.74 1.63 -14.47
C SER A 66 -9.32 1.74 -13.00
N THR A 67 -10.20 2.35 -12.19
CA THR A 67 -9.94 2.51 -10.74
C THR A 67 -9.73 1.15 -10.07
N GLN A 68 -10.48 0.12 -10.46
CA GLN A 68 -10.35 -1.24 -9.92
C GLN A 68 -8.96 -1.83 -10.21
N TRP A 69 -8.42 -1.64 -11.41
CA TRP A 69 -7.08 -2.11 -11.74
C TRP A 69 -5.99 -1.39 -10.94
N ILE A 70 -6.13 -0.08 -10.72
CA ILE A 70 -5.21 0.67 -9.86
C ILE A 70 -5.26 0.15 -8.42
N MET A 71 -6.46 -0.11 -7.89
CA MET A 71 -6.62 -0.70 -6.55
C MET A 71 -5.97 -2.08 -6.45
N VAL A 72 -6.13 -2.94 -7.48
CA VAL A 72 -5.47 -4.25 -7.53
C VAL A 72 -3.95 -4.10 -7.50
N LEU A 73 -3.37 -3.25 -8.37
CA LEU A 73 -1.93 -3.03 -8.39
C LEU A 73 -1.40 -2.51 -7.05
N PHE A 74 -2.14 -1.60 -6.42
CA PHE A 74 -1.81 -1.07 -5.11
C PHE A 74 -1.83 -2.17 -4.04
N THR A 75 -2.91 -2.96 -3.97
CA THR A 75 -3.03 -4.06 -3.02
C THR A 75 -1.96 -5.13 -3.25
N VAL A 76 -1.62 -5.44 -4.50
CA VAL A 76 -0.51 -6.37 -4.82
C VAL A 76 0.82 -5.83 -4.33
N GLY A 77 1.15 -4.56 -4.65
CA GLY A 77 2.38 -3.93 -4.17
C GLY A 77 2.47 -3.91 -2.64
N TRP A 78 1.37 -3.58 -1.98
CA TRP A 78 1.25 -3.64 -0.52
C TRP A 78 1.49 -5.07 0.01
N THR A 79 0.85 -6.07 -0.59
CA THR A 79 0.94 -7.48 -0.17
C THR A 79 2.35 -8.03 -0.32
N ILE A 80 3.06 -7.68 -1.41
CA ILE A 80 4.45 -8.09 -1.63
C ILE A 80 5.35 -7.59 -0.50
N LEU A 81 5.26 -6.30 -0.15
CA LEU A 81 6.09 -5.74 0.92
C LEU A 81 5.70 -6.27 2.30
N ALA A 82 4.40 -6.43 2.56
CA ALA A 82 3.93 -7.03 3.81
C ALA A 82 4.46 -8.47 3.97
N ALA A 83 4.35 -9.30 2.93
CA ALA A 83 4.86 -10.67 2.93
C ALA A 83 6.38 -10.71 3.11
N ALA A 84 7.12 -9.83 2.42
CA ALA A 84 8.57 -9.73 2.57
C ALA A 84 8.99 -9.36 4.00
N ASN A 85 8.30 -8.40 4.62
CA ASN A 85 8.58 -7.98 5.99
C ASN A 85 8.27 -9.08 7.01
N LEU A 86 7.15 -9.79 6.83
CA LEU A 86 6.78 -10.93 7.68
C LEU A 86 7.75 -12.11 7.52
N TRP A 87 8.17 -12.40 6.29
CA TRP A 87 9.14 -13.45 5.99
C TRP A 87 10.53 -13.15 6.57
N ALA A 88 10.91 -11.87 6.64
CA ALA A 88 12.18 -11.43 7.23
C ALA A 88 12.14 -11.32 8.78
N MET A 89 11.06 -11.75 9.42
CA MET A 89 11.02 -11.88 10.88
C MET A 89 11.86 -13.09 11.31
N PRO A 90 12.68 -12.97 12.37
CA PRO A 90 13.44 -14.08 12.92
C PRO A 90 12.51 -15.10 13.59
#